data_AF-A0AAU3FF69-F1
#
_entry.id   AF-A0AAU3FF69-F1
#
_cell.length_a   1.000
_cell.length_b   1.000
_cell.length_c   1.000
_cell.angle_alpha   90.00
_cell.angle_beta   90.00
_cell.angle_gamma   90.00
#
_symmetry.space_group_name_H-M   'P 1'
#
loop_
_entity.id
_entity.type
_entity.pdbx_description
1 polymer ?
#
loop_
_entity_poly.entity_id
_entity_poly.type
_entity_poly.pdbx_seq_one_letter_code
_entity_poly.pdbx_strand_id
1 'polypeptide(L)'
;MTAPASGGGGPEICAVVLAAGEGTRLRPLTERLPKALCPVGNTPLLDRALARLAGLGLSGPARVAVNACYLGDQVVAHVGGRAHLSVEPGDPLGTAGGVANLRDWIAGRGVLVGNADAYLADPAAAPGPDVAALLAGWDGETVRLLGLPADDPAAPGTFDGHRFVGFSLLPWRLVRGLPVEPGDLVRAVWRPAEAAGALTVVPYRGTFYDTGTPADYLAANLHAAGGGNLVDPSATVTGRCRESVVGAGATVRGEVTRSVLWPGAEVAAGERLTGVVRAPGGLTVPAARR
;
A
#
# COMPACT_ATOMS: atom_id res chain seq x y z
N MET A 1 -10.24 38.12 -28.35
CA MET A 1 -9.10 37.27 -28.74
C MET A 1 -8.90 36.22 -27.66
N THR A 2 -9.50 35.07 -27.87
CA THR A 2 -9.37 33.87 -27.02
C THR A 2 -8.01 33.24 -27.28
N ALA A 3 -7.23 33.04 -26.22
CA ALA A 3 -5.99 32.27 -26.27
C ALA A 3 -6.32 30.80 -26.63
N PRO A 4 -5.44 30.11 -27.39
CA PRO A 4 -5.70 28.74 -27.80
C PRO A 4 -5.56 27.79 -26.62
N ALA A 5 -6.49 26.83 -26.51
CA ALA A 5 -6.34 25.67 -25.65
C ALA A 5 -5.13 24.85 -26.13
N SER A 6 -4.10 24.77 -25.30
CA SER A 6 -2.93 23.93 -25.56
C SER A 6 -3.33 22.46 -25.40
N GLY A 7 -3.59 21.79 -26.52
CA GLY A 7 -3.84 20.36 -26.62
C GLY A 7 -2.61 19.54 -26.27
N GLY A 8 -2.79 18.67 -25.28
CA GLY A 8 -1.95 17.51 -24.93
C GLY A 8 -2.86 16.46 -24.31
N GLY A 9 -3.91 16.06 -25.05
CA GLY A 9 -5.11 15.41 -24.54
C GLY A 9 -4.96 13.93 -24.26
N GLY A 10 -4.18 13.57 -23.23
CA GLY A 10 -4.32 12.27 -22.58
C GLY A 10 -5.58 12.22 -21.73
N PRO A 11 -6.13 11.02 -21.43
CA PRO A 11 -7.26 10.87 -20.53
C PRO A 11 -6.94 11.43 -19.14
N GLU A 12 -7.88 12.14 -18.53
CA GLU A 12 -7.70 12.70 -17.19
C GLU A 12 -7.68 11.57 -16.13
N ILE A 13 -6.79 11.67 -15.14
CA ILE A 13 -6.55 10.65 -14.12
C ILE A 13 -6.84 11.17 -12.71
N CYS A 14 -7.39 10.30 -11.87
CA CYS A 14 -7.38 10.41 -10.41
C CYS A 14 -6.83 9.12 -9.79
N ALA A 15 -6.56 9.14 -8.49
CA ALA A 15 -6.09 7.96 -7.76
C ALA A 15 -6.98 7.60 -6.57
N VAL A 16 -7.09 6.31 -6.30
CA VAL A 16 -7.75 5.75 -5.12
C VAL A 16 -6.74 4.87 -4.40
N VAL A 17 -6.52 5.12 -3.11
CA VAL A 17 -5.76 4.22 -2.25
C VAL A 17 -6.71 3.40 -1.39
N LEU A 18 -6.61 2.08 -1.51
CA LEU A 18 -7.43 1.13 -0.78
C LEU A 18 -6.85 0.88 0.62
N ALA A 19 -7.55 1.33 1.66
CA ALA A 19 -7.12 1.25 3.07
C ALA A 19 -8.21 0.72 4.02
N ALA A 20 -9.34 0.20 3.50
CA ALA A 20 -10.47 -0.29 4.28
C ALA A 20 -10.29 -1.69 4.93
N GLY A 21 -9.28 -2.46 4.52
CA GLY A 21 -9.13 -3.87 4.92
C GLY A 21 -8.72 -4.08 6.38
N GLU A 22 -9.23 -5.16 7.00
CA GLU A 22 -8.99 -5.48 8.41
C GLU A 22 -7.57 -5.94 8.74
N GLY A 23 -6.84 -6.51 7.78
CA GLY A 23 -5.50 -7.05 8.01
C GLY A 23 -5.45 -8.17 9.05
N THR A 24 -6.43 -9.08 9.05
CA THR A 24 -6.62 -10.11 10.08
C THR A 24 -5.40 -11.02 10.30
N ARG A 25 -4.62 -11.27 9.25
CA ARG A 25 -3.38 -12.08 9.30
C ARG A 25 -2.25 -11.43 10.12
N LEU A 26 -2.33 -10.13 10.41
CA LEU A 26 -1.38 -9.42 11.29
C LEU A 26 -1.88 -9.27 12.73
N ARG A 27 -3.06 -9.80 13.08
CA ARG A 27 -3.53 -9.76 14.47
C ARG A 27 -2.53 -10.47 15.39
N PRO A 28 -2.36 -9.97 16.63
CA PRO A 28 -3.10 -8.87 17.28
C PRO A 28 -2.59 -7.45 16.97
N LEU A 29 -1.61 -7.25 16.09
CA LEU A 29 -1.10 -5.89 15.77
C LEU A 29 -2.22 -5.01 15.19
N THR A 30 -2.98 -5.59 14.26
CA THR A 30 -4.05 -4.87 13.56
C THR A 30 -5.28 -4.61 14.40
N GLU A 31 -5.40 -5.18 15.59
CA GLU A 31 -6.45 -4.82 16.56
C GLU A 31 -6.22 -3.43 17.17
N ARG A 32 -4.99 -2.91 17.08
CA ARG A 32 -4.60 -1.61 17.66
C ARG A 32 -4.41 -0.54 16.58
N LEU A 33 -3.87 -0.92 15.43
CA LEU A 33 -3.50 -0.01 14.35
C LEU A 33 -3.88 -0.66 13.00
N PRO A 34 -4.70 -0.04 12.14
CA PRO A 34 -5.09 -0.65 10.87
C PRO A 34 -3.86 -0.92 10.00
N LYS A 35 -3.90 -1.98 9.17
CA LYS A 35 -2.74 -2.39 8.35
C LYS A 35 -2.16 -1.25 7.52
N ALA A 36 -3.01 -0.38 6.98
CA ALA A 36 -2.61 0.79 6.21
C ALA A 36 -1.71 1.77 7.01
N LEU A 37 -1.81 1.79 8.34
CA LEU A 37 -1.00 2.66 9.20
C LEU A 37 0.19 1.94 9.86
N CYS A 38 0.30 0.61 9.71
CA CYS A 38 1.46 -0.13 10.18
C CYS A 38 2.75 0.43 9.53
N PRO A 39 3.79 0.76 10.32
CA PRO A 39 4.99 1.37 9.78
C PRO A 39 5.88 0.33 9.08
N VAL A 40 6.36 0.62 7.87
CA VAL A 40 7.49 -0.09 7.29
C VAL A 40 8.64 0.89 7.16
N GLY A 41 9.80 0.57 7.71
CA GLY A 41 10.94 1.47 7.75
C GLY A 41 10.58 2.84 8.34
N ASN A 42 9.92 2.84 9.51
CA ASN A 42 9.42 4.03 10.21
C ASN A 42 8.45 4.94 9.44
N THR A 43 7.90 4.49 8.30
CA THR A 43 6.89 5.23 7.53
C THR A 43 5.62 4.39 7.40
N PRO A 44 4.43 4.93 7.72
CA PRO A 44 3.15 4.24 7.49
C PRO A 44 3.01 3.77 6.03
N LEU A 45 2.47 2.57 5.86
CA LEU A 45 2.23 1.97 4.55
C LEU A 45 1.40 2.87 3.62
N LEU A 46 0.34 3.49 4.16
CA LEU A 46 -0.49 4.47 3.47
C LEU A 46 0.30 5.69 3.00
N ASP A 47 1.20 6.22 3.84
CA ASP A 47 2.02 7.38 3.45
C ASP A 47 2.99 7.02 2.32
N ARG A 48 3.49 5.78 2.27
CA ARG A 48 4.31 5.29 1.15
C ARG A 48 3.51 5.23 -0.15
N ALA A 49 2.25 4.82 -0.10
CA ALA A 49 1.35 4.83 -1.27
C ALA A 49 1.05 6.27 -1.72
N LEU A 50 0.71 7.16 -0.79
CA LEU A 50 0.45 8.58 -1.08
C LEU A 50 1.70 9.29 -1.65
N ALA A 51 2.90 8.99 -1.15
CA ALA A 51 4.14 9.55 -1.66
C ALA A 51 4.41 9.17 -3.13
N ARG A 52 4.08 7.94 -3.53
CA ARG A 52 4.15 7.52 -4.94
C ARG A 52 3.21 8.32 -5.81
N LEU A 53 1.96 8.48 -5.37
CA LEU A 53 0.97 9.27 -6.09
C LEU A 53 1.43 10.73 -6.22
N ALA A 54 1.96 11.31 -5.14
CA ALA A 54 2.51 12.66 -5.16
C ALA A 54 3.68 12.80 -6.16
N GLY A 55 4.53 11.77 -6.29
CA GLY A 55 5.60 11.72 -7.31
C GLY A 55 5.09 11.69 -8.75
N LEU A 56 3.82 11.35 -8.98
CA LEU A 56 3.13 11.47 -10.26
C LEU A 56 2.41 12.82 -10.45
N GLY A 57 2.51 13.73 -9.48
CA GLY A 57 1.70 14.95 -9.45
C GLY A 57 0.25 14.74 -8.99
N LEU A 58 -0.10 13.54 -8.50
CA LEU A 58 -1.43 13.24 -7.95
C LEU A 58 -1.42 13.50 -6.44
N SER A 59 -1.92 14.66 -6.03
CA SER A 59 -1.99 15.06 -4.62
C SER A 59 -3.24 15.89 -4.31
N GLY A 60 -3.66 15.86 -3.06
CA GLY A 60 -4.81 16.62 -2.58
C GLY A 60 -6.17 15.96 -2.87
N PRO A 61 -7.24 16.45 -2.22
CA PRO A 61 -8.56 15.82 -2.22
C PRO A 61 -9.29 15.88 -3.56
N ALA A 62 -8.84 16.72 -4.50
CA ALA A 62 -9.39 16.77 -5.85
C ALA A 62 -8.86 15.63 -6.74
N ARG A 63 -7.69 15.06 -6.43
CA ARG A 63 -6.96 14.10 -7.29
C ARG A 63 -6.77 12.73 -6.65
N VAL A 64 -6.75 12.66 -5.33
CA VAL A 64 -6.53 11.42 -4.57
C VAL A 64 -7.68 11.20 -3.61
N ALA A 65 -8.18 9.97 -3.56
CA ALA A 65 -9.11 9.48 -2.56
C ALA A 65 -8.50 8.32 -1.77
N VAL A 66 -8.92 8.16 -0.52
CA VAL A 66 -8.58 7.03 0.36
C VAL A 66 -9.90 6.48 0.91
N ASN A 67 -10.15 5.18 0.75
CA ASN A 67 -11.28 4.55 1.43
C ASN A 67 -10.88 4.05 2.82
N ALA A 68 -11.83 4.02 3.76
CA ALA A 68 -11.60 3.58 5.12
C ALA A 68 -12.84 2.83 5.64
N CYS A 69 -12.61 1.81 6.47
CA CYS A 69 -13.68 1.02 7.08
C CYS A 69 -13.22 0.51 8.46
N TYR A 70 -12.42 -0.55 8.50
CA TYR A 70 -11.88 -1.08 9.75
C TYR A 70 -10.92 -0.09 10.43
N LEU A 71 -11.19 0.24 11.70
CA LEU A 71 -10.52 1.33 12.44
C LEU A 71 -10.48 2.64 11.63
N GLY A 72 -11.55 2.91 10.86
CA GLY A 72 -11.61 3.97 9.87
C GLY A 72 -11.30 5.37 10.43
N ASP A 73 -11.71 5.65 11.66
CA ASP A 73 -11.42 6.92 12.34
C ASP A 73 -9.91 7.20 12.43
N GLN A 74 -9.08 6.18 12.65
CA GLN A 74 -7.62 6.35 12.66
C GLN A 74 -7.07 6.69 11.27
N VAL A 75 -7.60 6.04 10.23
CA VAL A 75 -7.22 6.32 8.83
C VAL A 75 -7.64 7.74 8.44
N VAL A 76 -8.87 8.13 8.79
CA VAL A 76 -9.42 9.48 8.55
C VAL A 76 -8.58 10.54 9.25
N ALA A 77 -8.30 10.35 10.54
CA ALA A 77 -7.47 11.27 11.31
C ALA A 77 -6.04 11.38 10.75
N HIS A 78 -5.45 10.25 10.33
CA HIS A 78 -4.12 10.23 9.74
C HIS A 78 -4.08 10.97 8.40
N VAL A 79 -5.00 10.69 7.49
CA VAL A 79 -5.03 11.28 6.14
C VAL A 79 -5.34 12.78 6.19
N GLY A 80 -6.33 13.19 6.98
CA GLY A 80 -6.77 14.57 7.07
C GLY A 80 -7.09 15.19 5.70
N GLY A 81 -6.62 16.41 5.46
CA GLY A 81 -6.86 17.14 4.20
C GLY A 81 -6.03 16.70 2.99
N ARG A 82 -5.22 15.62 3.10
CA ARG A 82 -4.30 15.20 2.02
C ARG A 82 -5.00 14.48 0.86
N ALA A 83 -6.19 13.93 1.09
CA ALA A 83 -6.99 13.20 0.11
C ALA A 83 -8.49 13.30 0.44
N HIS A 84 -9.35 12.99 -0.54
CA HIS A 84 -10.77 12.79 -0.32
C HIS A 84 -10.98 11.49 0.46
N LEU A 85 -11.88 11.50 1.44
CA LEU A 85 -12.11 10.35 2.31
C LEU A 85 -13.46 9.70 1.99
N SER A 86 -13.43 8.41 1.66
CA SER A 86 -14.63 7.58 1.50
C SER A 86 -14.71 6.59 2.65
N VAL A 87 -15.51 6.91 3.66
CA VAL A 87 -15.75 6.03 4.81
C VAL A 87 -16.91 5.10 4.50
N GLU A 88 -16.67 3.79 4.60
CA GLU A 88 -17.66 2.76 4.31
C GLU A 88 -18.58 2.55 5.54
N PRO A 89 -19.92 2.58 5.37
CA PRO A 89 -20.86 2.47 6.48
C PRO A 89 -21.12 1.00 6.83
N GLY A 90 -20.17 0.34 7.51
CA GLY A 90 -20.37 -1.03 8.00
C GLY A 90 -19.17 -1.92 7.72
N ASP A 91 -19.41 -3.02 7.01
CA ASP A 91 -18.37 -3.98 6.63
C ASP A 91 -17.63 -3.52 5.36
N PRO A 92 -16.36 -3.93 5.17
CA PRO A 92 -15.60 -3.55 3.99
C PRO A 92 -16.26 -3.98 2.68
N LEU A 93 -16.42 -3.04 1.75
CA LEU A 93 -16.97 -3.27 0.40
C LEU A 93 -15.99 -4.02 -0.53
N GLY A 94 -14.80 -4.34 -0.05
CA GLY A 94 -13.73 -4.91 -0.86
C GLY A 94 -13.17 -3.91 -1.87
N THR A 95 -12.29 -4.39 -2.75
CA THR A 95 -11.55 -3.51 -3.67
C THR A 95 -12.42 -2.97 -4.80
N ALA A 96 -13.35 -3.77 -5.34
CA ALA A 96 -14.25 -3.31 -6.39
C ALA A 96 -15.36 -2.41 -5.83
N GLY A 97 -15.98 -2.83 -4.72
CA GLY A 97 -17.04 -2.04 -4.08
C GLY A 97 -16.53 -0.72 -3.53
N GLY A 98 -15.32 -0.68 -2.96
CA GLY A 98 -14.70 0.57 -2.50
C GLY A 98 -14.42 1.57 -3.63
N VAL A 99 -13.96 1.09 -4.80
CA VAL A 99 -13.81 1.93 -6.00
C VAL A 99 -15.18 2.37 -6.54
N ALA A 100 -16.18 1.48 -6.53
CA ALA A 100 -17.54 1.79 -6.96
C ALA A 100 -18.20 2.86 -6.08
N ASN A 101 -17.95 2.84 -4.76
CA ASN A 101 -18.46 3.85 -3.82
C ASN A 101 -17.91 5.26 -4.11
N LEU A 102 -16.76 5.34 -4.77
CA LEU A 102 -16.11 6.59 -5.19
C LEU A 102 -16.51 7.00 -6.62
N ARG A 103 -17.47 6.34 -7.27
CA ARG A 103 -17.84 6.57 -8.68
C ARG A 103 -18.12 8.05 -8.99
N ASP A 104 -18.94 8.71 -8.16
CA ASP A 104 -19.31 10.11 -8.36
C ASP A 104 -18.13 11.07 -8.15
N TRP A 105 -17.17 10.71 -7.30
CA TRP A 105 -15.93 11.45 -7.17
C TRP A 105 -15.00 11.22 -8.36
N ILE A 106 -14.88 9.99 -8.87
CA ILE A 106 -14.04 9.65 -10.03
C ILE A 106 -14.53 10.38 -11.29
N ALA A 107 -15.85 10.50 -11.48
CA ALA A 107 -16.49 11.43 -12.43
C ALA A 107 -15.91 11.44 -13.85
N GLY A 108 -15.79 10.28 -14.51
CA GLY A 108 -15.33 10.23 -15.90
C GLY A 108 -13.83 10.04 -16.09
N ARG A 109 -13.03 10.13 -15.02
CA ARG A 109 -11.58 10.01 -15.05
C ARG A 109 -11.12 8.55 -15.05
N GLY A 110 -9.98 8.28 -15.66
CA GLY A 110 -9.24 7.04 -15.41
C GLY A 110 -8.80 6.99 -13.96
N VAL A 111 -8.77 5.79 -13.35
CA VAL A 111 -8.44 5.64 -11.94
C VAL A 111 -7.22 4.77 -11.73
N LEU A 112 -6.19 5.36 -11.13
CA LEU A 112 -5.03 4.64 -10.61
C LEU A 112 -5.37 4.12 -9.21
N VAL A 113 -5.52 2.81 -9.07
CA VAL A 113 -5.87 2.17 -7.80
C VAL A 113 -4.61 1.59 -7.17
N GLY A 114 -4.27 2.08 -5.98
CA GLY A 114 -3.16 1.60 -5.17
C GLY A 114 -3.64 0.87 -3.92
N ASN A 115 -3.01 -0.24 -3.56
CA ASN A 115 -3.22 -0.89 -2.28
C ASN A 115 -2.34 -0.21 -1.22
N ALA A 116 -2.93 0.25 -0.11
CA ALA A 116 -2.16 0.91 0.95
C ALA A 116 -1.09 -0.01 1.54
N ASP A 117 -1.33 -1.31 1.56
CA ASP A 117 -0.49 -2.30 2.22
C ASP A 117 0.63 -2.91 1.36
N ALA A 118 0.77 -2.42 0.13
CA ALA A 118 1.84 -2.81 -0.78
C ALA A 118 3.14 -2.08 -0.43
N TYR A 119 4.16 -2.80 0.01
CA TYR A 119 5.50 -2.24 0.09
C TYR A 119 6.19 -2.43 -1.26
N LEU A 120 6.51 -1.32 -1.91
CA LEU A 120 7.35 -1.26 -3.08
C LEU A 120 8.62 -0.48 -2.72
N ALA A 121 9.76 -0.89 -3.26
CA ALA A 121 11.00 -0.13 -3.21
C ALA A 121 11.81 -0.35 -4.49
N ASP A 122 12.15 0.73 -5.20
CA ASP A 122 13.05 0.70 -6.33
C ASP A 122 14.33 1.45 -5.95
N PRO A 123 15.51 0.80 -5.88
CA PRO A 123 16.76 1.50 -5.57
C PRO A 123 17.20 2.46 -6.68
N ALA A 124 16.67 2.30 -7.91
CA ALA A 124 17.00 3.13 -9.06
C ALA A 124 16.04 4.30 -9.28
N ALA A 125 14.92 4.36 -8.53
CA ALA A 125 13.89 5.39 -8.71
C ALA A 125 13.33 5.89 -7.38
N ALA A 126 13.12 7.20 -7.28
CA ALA A 126 12.30 7.76 -6.21
C ALA A 126 10.83 7.25 -6.33
N PRO A 127 10.01 7.34 -5.26
CA PRO A 127 8.58 7.02 -5.34
C PRO A 127 7.87 7.85 -6.41
N GLY A 128 7.06 7.22 -7.26
CA GLY A 128 6.30 7.85 -8.33
C GLY A 128 6.75 7.37 -9.71
N PRO A 129 7.97 7.68 -10.18
CA PRO A 129 8.52 7.15 -11.43
C PRO A 129 8.42 5.62 -11.56
N ASP A 130 8.51 4.91 -10.43
CA ASP A 130 8.40 3.46 -10.32
C ASP A 130 7.01 2.90 -10.74
N VAL A 131 5.97 3.73 -10.65
CA VAL A 131 4.59 3.41 -11.09
C VAL A 131 4.10 4.24 -12.28
N ALA A 132 4.87 5.24 -12.72
CA ALA A 132 4.53 6.10 -13.87
C ALA A 132 4.37 5.34 -15.19
N ALA A 133 5.02 4.18 -15.30
CA ALA A 133 4.92 3.29 -16.47
C ALA A 133 3.48 2.82 -16.74
N LEU A 134 2.61 2.77 -15.72
CA LEU A 134 1.18 2.49 -15.93
C LEU A 134 0.51 3.55 -16.81
N LEU A 135 0.90 4.83 -16.66
CA LEU A 135 0.29 5.96 -17.36
C LEU A 135 0.89 6.20 -18.75
N ALA A 136 2.14 5.78 -18.97
CA ALA A 136 2.88 6.06 -20.20
C ALA A 136 2.17 5.49 -21.44
N GLY A 137 1.73 6.36 -22.34
CA GLY A 137 1.01 5.97 -23.56
C GLY A 137 -0.29 5.21 -23.29
N TRP A 138 -0.97 5.48 -22.18
CA TRP A 138 -2.26 4.87 -21.90
C TRP A 138 -3.34 5.41 -22.84
N ASP A 139 -4.11 4.49 -23.41
CA ASP A 139 -5.18 4.74 -24.38
C ASP A 139 -6.50 5.20 -23.73
N GLY A 140 -6.56 5.21 -22.40
CA GLY A 140 -7.79 5.47 -21.65
C GLY A 140 -8.71 4.26 -21.54
N GLU A 141 -8.36 3.16 -22.20
CA GLU A 141 -9.25 2.02 -22.39
C GLU A 141 -8.69 0.73 -21.78
N THR A 142 -7.40 0.47 -21.87
CA THR A 142 -6.79 -0.79 -21.43
C THR A 142 -6.66 -0.86 -19.90
N VAL A 143 -7.01 -1.98 -19.26
CA VAL A 143 -6.64 -2.21 -17.86
C VAL A 143 -5.13 -2.46 -17.79
N ARG A 144 -4.43 -1.76 -16.90
CA ARG A 144 -2.98 -1.99 -16.71
C ARG A 144 -2.70 -2.42 -15.30
N LEU A 145 -1.97 -3.52 -15.14
CA LEU A 145 -1.52 -4.02 -13.85
C LEU A 145 -0.02 -3.81 -13.73
N LEU A 146 0.45 -3.29 -12.61
CA LEU A 146 1.87 -3.32 -12.30
C LEU A 146 2.21 -4.74 -11.81
N GLY A 147 3.22 -5.39 -12.38
CA GLY A 147 3.50 -6.80 -12.10
C GLY A 147 4.98 -7.16 -11.99
N LEU A 148 5.28 -8.16 -11.16
CA LEU A 148 6.56 -8.85 -11.12
C LEU A 148 6.40 -10.25 -11.73
N PRO A 149 7.44 -10.84 -12.35
CA PRO A 149 7.40 -12.24 -12.75
C PRO A 149 6.97 -13.12 -11.58
N ALA A 150 6.01 -14.01 -11.82
CA ALA A 150 5.59 -14.99 -10.83
C ALA A 150 6.58 -16.17 -10.80
N ASP A 151 6.79 -16.76 -9.62
CA ASP A 151 7.62 -17.97 -9.49
C ASP A 151 6.98 -19.14 -10.27
N ASP A 152 5.66 -19.23 -10.22
CA ASP A 152 4.84 -20.09 -11.08
C ASP A 152 3.92 -19.22 -11.95
N PRO A 153 4.21 -19.09 -13.26
CA PRO A 153 3.39 -18.31 -14.19
C PRO A 153 1.93 -18.78 -14.29
N ALA A 154 1.65 -20.04 -13.96
CA ALA A 154 0.32 -20.65 -14.02
C ALA A 154 -0.43 -20.59 -12.68
N ALA A 155 0.18 -20.05 -11.62
CA ALA A 155 -0.44 -19.99 -10.31
C ALA A 155 -1.74 -19.16 -10.32
N PRO A 156 -2.75 -19.53 -9.51
CA PRO A 156 -3.94 -18.70 -9.36
C PRO A 156 -3.59 -17.27 -8.95
N GLY A 157 -4.18 -16.29 -9.64
CA GLY A 157 -3.93 -14.87 -9.37
C GLY A 157 -2.79 -14.24 -10.17
N THR A 158 -2.14 -14.99 -11.07
CA THR A 158 -1.23 -14.43 -12.07
C THR A 158 -1.99 -13.86 -13.26
N PHE A 159 -1.36 -12.91 -13.95
CA PHE A 159 -1.81 -12.28 -15.19
C PHE A 159 -0.59 -12.22 -16.11
N ASP A 160 -0.69 -12.79 -17.31
CA ASP A 160 0.42 -12.83 -18.28
C ASP A 160 1.76 -13.31 -17.65
N GLY A 161 1.71 -14.34 -16.79
CA GLY A 161 2.88 -14.87 -16.09
C GLY A 161 3.46 -13.99 -14.96
N HIS A 162 2.76 -12.92 -14.59
CA HIS A 162 3.17 -11.98 -13.54
C HIS A 162 2.20 -11.98 -12.37
N ARG A 163 2.71 -11.72 -11.17
CA ARG A 163 1.93 -11.38 -9.98
C ARG A 163 1.72 -9.86 -9.88
N PHE A 164 0.53 -9.45 -9.48
CA PHE A 164 0.19 -8.05 -9.23
C PHE A 164 0.99 -7.45 -8.06
N VAL A 165 1.48 -6.22 -8.19
CA VAL A 165 2.29 -5.54 -7.16
C VAL A 165 1.71 -4.20 -6.68
N GLY A 166 0.42 -4.19 -6.37
CA GLY A 166 -0.20 -3.14 -5.55
C GLY A 166 -0.74 -1.93 -6.30
N PHE A 167 -0.42 -1.72 -7.58
CA PHE A 167 -0.98 -0.63 -8.40
C PHE A 167 -1.59 -1.12 -9.71
N SER A 168 -2.81 -0.70 -9.99
CA SER A 168 -3.51 -0.92 -11.27
C SER A 168 -4.09 0.38 -11.82
N LEU A 169 -4.26 0.46 -13.13
CA LEU A 169 -4.93 1.58 -13.80
C LEU A 169 -6.18 1.04 -14.49
N LEU A 170 -7.34 1.62 -14.14
CA LEU A 170 -8.63 1.20 -14.63
C LEU A 170 -9.29 2.30 -15.48
N PRO A 171 -9.91 1.94 -16.62
CA PRO A 171 -10.68 2.86 -17.42
C PRO A 171 -12.03 3.19 -16.77
N TRP A 172 -12.49 4.43 -16.93
CA TRP A 172 -13.79 4.89 -16.39
C TRP A 172 -14.96 4.00 -16.84
N ARG A 173 -14.95 3.52 -18.09
CA ARG A 173 -16.06 2.73 -18.64
C ARG A 173 -16.34 1.44 -17.87
N LEU A 174 -15.32 0.89 -17.20
CA LEU A 174 -15.44 -0.30 -16.36
C LEU A 174 -15.88 0.11 -14.95
N VAL A 175 -15.29 1.17 -14.41
CA VAL A 175 -15.63 1.69 -13.06
C VAL A 175 -17.09 2.14 -12.95
N ARG A 176 -17.62 2.84 -13.96
CA ARG A 176 -19.01 3.36 -13.95
C ARG A 176 -20.07 2.27 -13.79
N GLY A 177 -19.76 1.03 -14.18
CA GLY A 177 -20.67 -0.11 -14.14
C GLY A 177 -20.52 -1.00 -12.89
N LEU A 178 -19.52 -0.76 -12.04
CA LEU A 178 -19.28 -1.58 -10.86
C LEU A 178 -20.37 -1.38 -9.81
N PRO A 179 -20.99 -2.43 -9.25
CA PRO A 179 -21.96 -2.28 -8.16
C PRO A 179 -21.28 -1.79 -6.87
N VAL A 180 -22.03 -1.03 -6.05
CA VAL A 180 -21.60 -0.62 -4.70
C VAL A 180 -21.97 -1.72 -3.72
N GLU A 181 -21.25 -2.83 -3.78
CA GLU A 181 -21.46 -4.02 -2.94
C GLU A 181 -20.11 -4.72 -2.67
N PRO A 182 -20.02 -5.62 -1.67
CA PRO A 182 -18.81 -6.38 -1.41
C PRO A 182 -18.28 -7.12 -2.64
N GLY A 183 -17.06 -6.79 -3.08
CA GLY A 183 -16.46 -7.42 -4.26
C GLY A 183 -14.99 -7.09 -4.47
N ASP A 184 -14.32 -7.87 -5.32
CA ASP A 184 -12.91 -7.72 -5.64
C ASP A 184 -12.67 -7.36 -7.12
N LEU A 185 -11.66 -6.52 -7.37
CA LEU A 185 -11.28 -6.07 -8.71
C LEU A 185 -10.78 -7.21 -9.61
N VAL A 186 -10.24 -8.29 -9.05
CA VAL A 186 -9.73 -9.44 -9.81
C VAL A 186 -10.89 -10.05 -10.61
N ARG A 187 -12.00 -10.36 -9.94
CA ARG A 187 -13.18 -10.98 -10.55
C ARG A 187 -14.04 -9.99 -11.31
N ALA A 188 -14.23 -8.79 -10.77
CA ALA A 188 -15.15 -7.81 -11.32
C ALA A 188 -14.58 -7.06 -12.55
N VAL A 189 -13.25 -6.91 -12.64
CA VAL A 189 -12.61 -6.08 -13.67
C VAL A 189 -11.48 -6.81 -14.40
N TRP A 190 -10.49 -7.34 -13.67
CA TRP A 190 -9.25 -7.79 -14.30
C TRP A 190 -9.42 -9.06 -15.12
N ARG A 191 -10.09 -10.09 -14.60
CA ARG A 191 -10.35 -11.33 -15.35
C ARG A 191 -11.26 -11.12 -16.57
N PRO A 192 -12.35 -10.34 -16.49
CA PRO A 192 -13.10 -9.96 -17.69
C PRO A 192 -12.28 -9.19 -18.73
N ALA A 193 -11.44 -8.24 -18.29
CA ALA A 193 -10.58 -7.47 -19.19
C ALA A 193 -9.51 -8.34 -19.86
N GLU A 194 -8.89 -9.27 -19.10
CA GLU A 194 -7.94 -10.26 -19.63
C GLU A 194 -8.59 -11.17 -20.67
N ALA A 195 -9.78 -11.71 -20.37
CA ALA A 195 -10.53 -12.56 -21.30
C ALA A 195 -10.92 -11.81 -22.60
N ALA A 196 -11.11 -10.50 -22.52
CA ALA A 196 -11.41 -9.63 -23.67
C ALA A 196 -10.15 -9.12 -24.40
N GLY A 197 -8.94 -9.50 -23.97
CA GLY A 197 -7.67 -8.98 -24.53
C GLY A 197 -7.43 -7.49 -24.24
N ALA A 198 -8.11 -6.93 -23.24
CA ALA A 198 -8.07 -5.52 -22.86
C ALA A 198 -7.32 -5.29 -21.52
N LEU A 199 -6.42 -6.20 -21.16
CA LEU A 199 -5.55 -6.10 -19.99
C LEU A 199 -4.09 -6.26 -20.42
N THR A 200 -3.22 -5.42 -19.86
CA THR A 200 -1.77 -5.55 -20.03
C THR A 200 -1.08 -5.50 -18.67
N VAL A 201 0.04 -6.23 -18.56
CA VAL A 201 0.91 -6.14 -17.39
C VAL A 201 2.11 -5.26 -17.73
N VAL A 202 2.33 -4.25 -16.90
CA VAL A 202 3.49 -3.37 -16.93
C VAL A 202 4.53 -3.92 -15.97
N PRO A 203 5.75 -4.27 -16.43
CA PRO A 203 6.78 -4.83 -15.56
C PRO A 203 7.27 -3.83 -14.52
N TYR A 204 7.23 -4.24 -13.25
CA TYR A 204 7.89 -3.57 -12.15
C TYR A 204 9.33 -4.07 -12.01
N ARG A 205 10.27 -3.17 -11.72
CA ARG A 205 11.71 -3.49 -11.65
C ARG A 205 12.28 -3.44 -10.24
N GLY A 206 11.51 -2.96 -9.27
CA GLY A 206 11.93 -2.91 -7.88
C GLY A 206 11.56 -4.16 -7.08
N THR A 207 11.69 -4.03 -5.77
CA THR A 207 11.27 -5.05 -4.80
C THR A 207 9.84 -4.79 -4.33
N PHE A 208 9.09 -5.87 -4.14
CA PHE A 208 7.72 -5.87 -3.63
C PHE A 208 7.58 -6.85 -2.47
N TYR A 209 6.84 -6.44 -1.43
CA TYR A 209 6.32 -7.32 -0.39
C TYR A 209 4.82 -7.03 -0.19
N ASP A 210 3.98 -8.07 -0.24
CA ASP A 210 2.65 -8.03 0.38
C ASP A 210 2.87 -8.17 1.89
N THR A 211 2.67 -7.07 2.62
CA THR A 211 2.90 -7.04 4.08
C THR A 211 1.80 -7.72 4.88
N GLY A 212 1.11 -8.72 4.29
CA GLY A 212 -0.05 -9.40 4.85
C GLY A 212 0.22 -10.32 6.02
N THR A 213 1.44 -10.81 6.20
CA THR A 213 1.80 -11.69 7.32
C THR A 213 2.90 -11.07 8.18
N PRO A 214 3.07 -11.48 9.46
CA PRO A 214 4.17 -10.97 10.28
C PRO A 214 5.55 -11.23 9.66
N ALA A 215 5.73 -12.36 8.98
CA ALA A 215 6.97 -12.71 8.30
C ALA A 215 7.27 -11.77 7.11
N ASP A 216 6.26 -11.50 6.28
CA ASP A 216 6.42 -10.59 5.13
C ASP A 216 6.59 -9.13 5.58
N TYR A 217 5.85 -8.73 6.61
CA TYR A 217 5.96 -7.41 7.21
C TYR A 217 7.34 -7.18 7.86
N LEU A 218 7.89 -8.19 8.56
CA LEU A 218 9.27 -8.14 9.04
C LEU A 218 10.24 -8.05 7.86
N ALA A 219 10.09 -8.90 6.84
CA ALA A 219 10.96 -8.89 5.66
C ALA A 219 10.99 -7.52 4.96
N ALA A 220 9.82 -6.88 4.78
CA ALA A 220 9.72 -5.54 4.23
C ALA A 220 10.45 -4.49 5.08
N ASN A 221 10.36 -4.58 6.40
CA ASN A 221 11.08 -3.70 7.32
C ASN A 221 12.59 -3.89 7.27
N LEU A 222 13.06 -5.14 7.27
CA LEU A 222 14.48 -5.45 7.16
C LEU A 222 15.06 -5.00 5.81
N HIS A 223 14.28 -5.15 4.74
CA HIS A 223 14.63 -4.60 3.43
C HIS A 223 14.72 -3.07 3.50
N ALA A 224 13.75 -2.39 4.10
CA ALA A 224 13.77 -0.94 4.25
C ALA A 224 14.97 -0.44 5.08
N ALA A 225 15.51 -1.26 5.98
CA ALA A 225 16.71 -0.96 6.77
C ALA A 225 18.04 -1.23 6.03
N GLY A 226 18.00 -1.76 4.79
CA GLY A 226 19.20 -1.99 3.98
C GLY A 226 20.19 -3.01 4.59
N GLY A 227 19.71 -3.97 5.39
CA GLY A 227 20.56 -4.96 6.07
C GLY A 227 21.28 -4.44 7.32
N GLY A 228 21.08 -3.17 7.70
CA GLY A 228 21.58 -2.58 8.93
C GLY A 228 20.49 -2.38 9.98
N ASN A 229 20.75 -1.49 10.94
CA ASN A 229 19.70 -0.96 11.81
C ASN A 229 19.11 0.30 11.18
N LEU A 230 17.79 0.43 11.24
CA LEU A 230 17.10 1.70 10.99
C LEU A 230 16.53 2.20 12.30
N VAL A 231 17.18 3.19 12.91
CA VAL A 231 16.79 3.73 14.21
C VAL A 231 16.26 5.14 14.01
N ASP A 232 15.03 5.37 14.43
CA ASP A 232 14.46 6.72 14.45
C ASP A 232 15.30 7.63 15.36
N PRO A 233 15.58 8.89 14.96
CA PRO A 233 16.40 9.80 15.77
C PRO A 233 15.89 10.05 17.19
N SER A 234 14.58 9.90 17.43
CA SER A 234 13.97 10.07 18.76
C SER A 234 14.03 8.82 19.64
N ALA A 235 14.47 7.68 19.11
CA ALA A 235 14.60 6.44 19.87
C ALA A 235 15.82 6.44 20.77
N THR A 236 15.73 5.74 21.91
CA THR A 236 16.84 5.55 22.85
C THR A 236 17.33 4.12 22.82
N VAL A 237 18.57 3.89 22.37
CA VAL A 237 19.18 2.55 22.31
C VAL A 237 20.43 2.52 23.17
N THR A 238 20.32 1.91 24.36
CA THR A 238 21.47 1.68 25.27
C THR A 238 21.89 0.20 25.31
N GLY A 239 21.04 -0.70 24.83
CA GLY A 239 21.28 -2.12 24.70
C GLY A 239 21.90 -2.52 23.35
N ARG A 240 21.73 -3.79 22.95
CA ARG A 240 22.21 -4.28 21.64
C ARG A 240 21.09 -4.29 20.60
N CYS A 241 21.36 -3.73 19.42
CA CYS A 241 20.46 -3.72 18.28
C CYS A 241 21.19 -4.22 17.03
N ARG A 242 20.64 -5.23 16.34
CA ARG A 242 21.21 -5.80 15.11
C ARG A 242 20.13 -6.05 14.07
N GLU A 243 20.37 -5.64 12.82
CA GLU A 243 19.45 -5.84 11.69
C GLU A 243 17.99 -5.52 12.06
N SER A 244 17.71 -4.38 12.70
CA SER A 244 16.38 -4.11 13.25
C SER A 244 15.90 -2.70 12.95
N VAL A 245 14.59 -2.54 12.93
CA VAL A 245 13.92 -1.24 12.79
C VAL A 245 13.43 -0.80 14.15
N VAL A 246 13.81 0.40 14.57
CA VAL A 246 13.43 1.01 15.85
C VAL A 246 12.67 2.30 15.55
N GLY A 247 11.37 2.31 15.88
CA GLY A 247 10.47 3.43 15.64
C GLY A 247 10.62 4.59 16.61
N ALA A 248 9.96 5.70 16.29
CA ALA A 248 10.03 6.95 17.05
C ALA A 248 9.71 6.76 18.54
N GLY A 249 10.54 7.33 19.42
CA GLY A 249 10.39 7.27 20.87
C GLY A 249 10.52 5.86 21.48
N ALA A 250 10.87 4.84 20.70
CA ALA A 250 11.07 3.50 21.23
C ALA A 250 12.35 3.43 22.09
N THR A 251 12.35 2.55 23.09
CA THR A 251 13.47 2.39 24.02
C THR A 251 14.00 0.96 24.01
N VAL A 252 15.30 0.79 23.79
CA VAL A 252 15.98 -0.51 23.77
C VAL A 252 17.09 -0.55 24.81
N ARG A 253 16.81 -1.18 25.94
CA ARG A 253 17.79 -1.45 27.01
C ARG A 253 18.32 -2.89 26.97
N GLY A 254 17.53 -3.82 26.42
CA GLY A 254 17.89 -5.23 26.24
C GLY A 254 18.57 -5.52 24.89
N GLU A 255 18.22 -6.63 24.28
CA GLU A 255 18.78 -7.10 23.02
C GLU A 255 17.70 -7.34 21.97
N VAL A 256 17.89 -6.75 20.79
CA VAL A 256 17.00 -6.89 19.64
C VAL A 256 17.80 -7.31 18.42
N THR A 257 17.33 -8.35 17.75
CA THR A 257 17.92 -8.85 16.50
C THR A 257 16.84 -9.15 15.48
N ARG A 258 17.00 -8.73 14.22
CA ARG A 258 16.05 -9.03 13.13
C ARG A 258 14.59 -8.76 13.51
N SER A 259 14.33 -7.62 14.13
CA SER A 259 13.03 -7.29 14.73
C SER A 259 12.56 -5.88 14.36
N VAL A 260 11.27 -5.63 14.54
CA VAL A 260 10.65 -4.31 14.34
C VAL A 260 10.08 -3.84 15.66
N LEU A 261 10.51 -2.67 16.13
CA LEU A 261 9.93 -1.98 17.27
C LEU A 261 9.08 -0.82 16.74
N TRP A 262 7.78 -0.85 17.00
CA TRP A 262 6.88 0.26 16.64
C TRP A 262 7.20 1.52 17.45
N PRO A 263 6.69 2.69 17.03
CA PRO A 263 6.81 3.91 17.81
C PRO A 263 6.36 3.72 19.27
N GLY A 264 7.17 4.15 20.22
CA GLY A 264 6.92 4.01 21.66
C GLY A 264 7.06 2.59 22.23
N ALA A 265 7.56 1.62 21.45
CA ALA A 265 7.83 0.28 21.96
C ALA A 265 9.01 0.26 22.94
N GLU A 266 8.99 -0.69 23.88
CA GLU A 266 10.03 -0.82 24.90
C GLU A 266 10.60 -2.25 24.92
N VAL A 267 11.91 -2.34 25.13
CA VAL A 267 12.66 -3.59 25.38
C VAL A 267 13.47 -3.40 26.64
N ALA A 268 13.11 -4.15 27.69
CA ALA A 268 13.67 -4.00 29.03
C ALA A 268 15.12 -4.52 29.12
N ALA A 269 15.86 -4.09 30.15
CA ALA A 269 17.17 -4.65 30.43
C ALA A 269 17.04 -6.16 30.74
N GLY A 270 17.92 -6.98 30.16
CA GLY A 270 17.87 -8.45 30.28
C GLY A 270 16.90 -9.15 29.32
N GLU A 271 16.07 -8.40 28.60
CA GLU A 271 15.17 -8.96 27.59
C GLU A 271 15.91 -9.24 26.27
N ARG A 272 15.54 -10.32 25.56
CA ARG A 272 16.09 -10.69 24.25
C ARG A 272 14.97 -10.99 23.27
N LEU A 273 14.93 -10.23 22.18
CA LEU A 273 13.97 -10.39 21.08
C LEU A 273 14.69 -10.72 19.77
N THR A 274 14.19 -11.75 19.08
CA THR A 274 14.72 -12.16 17.78
C THR A 274 13.58 -12.51 16.83
N GLY A 275 13.53 -11.88 15.64
CA GLY A 275 12.54 -12.24 14.63
C GLY A 275 11.11 -11.88 15.02
N VAL A 276 10.89 -10.72 15.65
CA VAL A 276 9.57 -10.32 16.14
C VAL A 276 9.16 -8.90 15.74
N VAL A 277 7.88 -8.61 15.84
CA VAL A 277 7.34 -7.25 15.88
C VAL A 277 6.92 -6.95 17.32
N ARG A 278 7.44 -5.86 17.90
CA ARG A 278 7.08 -5.37 19.24
C ARG A 278 6.32 -4.05 19.10
N ALA A 279 5.10 -4.04 19.62
CA ALA A 279 4.26 -2.86 19.73
C ALA A 279 4.24 -2.31 21.18
N PRO A 280 3.79 -1.05 21.40
CA PRO A 280 3.65 -0.47 22.73
C PRO A 280 2.84 -1.34 23.71
N GLY A 281 3.06 -1.14 25.01
CA GLY A 281 2.38 -1.92 26.05
C GLY A 281 2.79 -3.40 26.06
N GLY A 282 3.99 -3.73 25.58
CA GLY A 282 4.56 -5.07 25.70
C GLY A 282 3.93 -6.14 24.78
N LEU A 283 3.27 -5.75 23.69
CA LEU A 283 2.77 -6.72 22.73
C LEU A 283 3.89 -7.20 21.79
N THR A 284 4.19 -8.50 21.78
CA THR A 284 5.18 -9.11 20.86
C THR A 284 4.51 -10.14 19.97
N VAL A 285 4.73 -10.01 18.66
CA VAL A 285 4.25 -10.96 17.65
C VAL A 285 5.45 -11.59 16.94
N PRO A 286 5.64 -12.93 17.04
CA PRO A 286 6.68 -13.62 16.29
C PRO A 286 6.46 -13.55 14.77
N ALA A 287 7.55 -13.36 14.02
CA ALA A 287 7.57 -13.29 12.56
C ALA A 287 8.26 -14.52 11.94
N ALA A 288 7.95 -15.71 12.45
CA ALA A 288 8.44 -16.97 11.90
C ALA A 288 7.83 -17.22 10.51
N ARG A 289 8.65 -17.62 9.54
CA ARG A 289 8.14 -18.25 8.32
C ARG A 289 7.62 -19.63 8.71
N ARG A 290 6.33 -19.87 8.50
CA ARG A 290 5.77 -21.23 8.54
C ARG A 290 6.18 -21.98 7.28
#